data_AF-A0A5C4RSR4-F1
#
_entry.id   AF-A0A5C4RSR4-F1
#
_cell.length_a   1.000
_cell.length_b   1.000
_cell.length_c   1.000
_cell.angle_alpha   90.00
_cell.angle_beta   90.00
_cell.angle_gamma   90.00
#
_symmetry.space_group_name_H-M   'P 1'
#
loop_
_entity.id
_entity.type
_entity.pdbx_description
1 polymer ?
#
loop_
_entity_poly.entity_id
_entity_poly.type
_entity_poly.pdbx_seq_one_letter_code
_entity_poly.pdbx_strand_id
1 'polypeptide(L)'
;MVETTISFTERLKARLQDRLVSVREALGETTVELTPDSWADAARILRDEPEFGFEQLIDLCGVDFLGYGSDEWETVDVSDEGFSRGVEGTSGPGRFNWEDRPRGNGPERRFAVVVHLMSVRNNKRLRIRCFAADNGLPVVPSLVDVYPVANWFERECFDLFGIVFEGHPDLRRILTDYGFVGHPFRKDFPLTGNVEVRYDAERKRVVYEPVSIEPRVGVPRVVREDSRWQQAATEQPSKD
;
A
#
# COMPACT_ATOMS: atom_id res chain seq x y z
N MET A 1 38.81 -20.80 11.55
CA MET A 1 37.56 -21.25 10.91
C MET A 1 36.56 -20.13 11.09
N VAL A 2 36.26 -19.39 10.03
CA VAL A 2 35.21 -18.36 10.07
C VAL A 2 33.90 -19.14 9.99
N GLU A 3 33.17 -19.24 11.10
CA GLU A 3 31.80 -19.74 11.07
C GLU A 3 31.01 -18.83 10.13
N THR A 4 30.62 -19.35 8.97
CA THR A 4 29.76 -18.67 8.03
C THR A 4 28.40 -18.51 8.70
N THR A 5 28.21 -17.39 9.39
CA THR A 5 26.94 -17.06 10.04
C THR A 5 25.91 -16.91 8.93
N ILE A 6 24.96 -17.84 8.86
CA ILE A 6 23.87 -17.82 7.87
C ILE A 6 23.14 -16.48 8.00
N SER A 7 22.96 -15.78 6.88
CA SER A 7 22.34 -14.46 6.88
C SER A 7 20.90 -14.56 7.39
N PHE A 8 20.40 -13.48 8.01
CA PHE A 8 19.02 -13.43 8.51
C PHE A 8 17.99 -13.76 7.41
N THR A 9 18.24 -13.26 6.21
CA THR A 9 17.43 -13.46 5.01
C THR A 9 17.42 -14.94 4.57
N GLU A 10 18.55 -15.64 4.64
CA GLU A 10 18.62 -17.08 4.35
C GLU A 10 17.87 -17.91 5.39
N ARG A 11 17.94 -17.54 6.67
CA ARG A 11 17.19 -18.21 7.73
C ARG A 11 15.67 -18.07 7.56
N LEU A 12 15.21 -16.86 7.20
CA LEU A 12 13.80 -16.63 6.86
C LEU A 12 13.36 -17.50 5.68
N LYS A 13 14.17 -17.56 4.61
CA LYS A 13 13.90 -18.41 3.44
C LYS A 13 13.84 -19.90 3.84
N ALA A 14 14.80 -20.36 4.63
CA ALA A 14 14.88 -21.75 5.08
C ALA A 14 13.70 -22.15 5.98
N ARG A 15 13.19 -21.23 6.80
CA ARG A 15 12.09 -21.49 7.73
C ARG A 15 10.71 -21.39 7.10
N LEU A 16 10.49 -20.39 6.26
CA LEU A 16 9.19 -20.10 5.66
C LEU A 16 8.95 -20.87 4.35
N GLN A 17 10.00 -21.24 3.63
CA GLN A 17 9.97 -22.15 2.48
C GLN A 17 8.85 -21.82 1.47
N ASP A 18 7.87 -22.71 1.34
CA ASP A 18 6.71 -22.67 0.43
C ASP A 18 5.71 -21.55 0.75
N ARG A 19 5.75 -21.01 1.96
CA ARG A 19 4.91 -19.89 2.41
C ARG A 19 5.30 -18.55 1.80
N LEU A 20 6.50 -18.50 1.21
CA LEU A 20 7.19 -17.28 0.84
C LEU A 20 7.12 -17.07 -0.68
N VAL A 21 6.59 -15.91 -1.07
CA VAL A 21 6.56 -15.48 -2.48
C VAL A 21 7.89 -14.82 -2.84
N SER A 22 8.37 -13.90 -2.01
CA SER A 22 9.64 -13.22 -2.24
C SER A 22 10.28 -12.71 -0.94
N VAL A 23 11.61 -12.62 -0.90
CA VAL A 23 12.33 -11.86 0.13
C VAL A 23 13.22 -10.85 -0.55
N ARG A 24 13.07 -9.59 -0.15
CA ARG A 24 13.89 -8.50 -0.64
C ARG A 24 14.53 -7.78 0.52
N GLU A 25 15.83 -7.56 0.41
CA GLU A 25 16.57 -6.66 1.28
C GLU A 25 16.95 -5.42 0.48
N ALA A 26 16.57 -4.25 0.97
CA ALA A 26 16.89 -2.99 0.33
C ALA A 26 17.02 -1.90 1.40
N LEU A 27 18.06 -1.08 1.29
CA LEU A 27 18.28 0.08 2.17
C LEU A 27 18.28 -0.27 3.68
N GLY A 28 18.75 -1.48 4.04
CA GLY A 28 18.79 -1.95 5.42
C GLY A 28 17.47 -2.50 5.96
N GLU A 29 16.45 -2.67 5.11
CA GLU A 29 15.16 -3.24 5.48
C GLU A 29 14.91 -4.58 4.77
N THR A 30 14.45 -5.56 5.54
CA THR A 30 14.01 -6.85 5.01
C THR A 30 12.49 -6.83 4.81
N THR A 31 12.04 -7.08 3.58
CA THR A 31 10.64 -7.29 3.23
C THR A 31 10.42 -8.74 2.81
N VAL A 32 9.46 -9.40 3.44
CA VAL A 32 9.00 -10.75 3.09
C VAL A 32 7.60 -10.65 2.52
N GLU A 33 7.39 -11.24 1.35
CA GLU A 33 6.08 -11.39 0.75
C GLU A 33 5.56 -12.81 0.97
N LEU A 34 4.35 -12.92 1.49
CA LEU A 34 3.71 -14.18 1.84
C LEU A 34 2.40 -14.36 1.07
N THR A 35 2.02 -15.62 0.90
CA THR A 35 0.68 -15.97 0.39
C THR A 35 -0.39 -15.74 1.46
N PRO A 36 -1.63 -15.39 1.08
CA PRO A 36 -2.75 -15.25 2.03
C PRO A 36 -2.93 -16.47 2.93
N ASP A 37 -2.84 -17.67 2.37
CA ASP A 37 -3.07 -18.92 3.09
C ASP A 37 -2.02 -19.16 4.20
N SER A 38 -0.80 -18.67 3.99
CA SER A 38 0.31 -18.88 4.93
C SER A 38 0.57 -17.67 5.85
N TRP A 39 -0.18 -16.57 5.65
CA TRP A 39 0.03 -15.29 6.32
C TRP A 39 -0.02 -15.39 7.85
N ALA A 40 -1.11 -15.94 8.39
CA ALA A 40 -1.32 -16.03 9.83
C ALA A 40 -0.32 -17.01 10.50
N ASP A 41 -0.04 -18.13 9.85
CA ASP A 41 0.89 -19.13 10.37
C ASP A 41 2.34 -18.64 10.35
N ALA A 42 2.75 -17.96 9.28
CA ALA A 42 4.06 -17.32 9.23
C ALA A 42 4.21 -16.24 10.29
N ALA A 43 3.17 -15.43 10.55
CA ALA A 43 3.18 -14.44 11.62
C ALA A 43 3.36 -15.09 13.01
N ARG A 44 2.70 -16.23 13.27
CA ARG A 44 2.89 -17.00 14.51
C ARG A 44 4.31 -17.52 14.64
N ILE A 45 4.88 -18.10 13.58
CA ILE A 45 6.27 -18.58 13.56
C ILE A 45 7.23 -17.43 13.88
N LEU A 46 7.06 -16.27 13.23
CA LEU A 46 7.93 -15.11 13.41
C LEU A 46 7.84 -14.52 14.82
N ARG A 47 6.67 -14.60 15.47
CA ARG A 47 6.46 -14.18 16.85
C ARG A 47 7.06 -15.16 17.86
N ASP A 48 6.75 -16.45 17.71
CA ASP A 48 6.94 -17.46 18.77
C ASP A 48 8.33 -18.09 18.75
N GLU A 49 8.99 -18.16 17.60
CA GLU A 49 10.32 -18.76 17.52
C GLU A 49 11.39 -17.79 18.06
N PRO A 50 12.18 -18.20 19.07
CA PRO A 50 13.19 -17.34 19.70
C PRO A 50 14.23 -16.79 18.73
N GLU A 51 14.49 -17.49 17.63
CA GLU A 51 15.41 -17.07 16.59
C GLU A 51 14.95 -15.77 15.89
N PHE A 52 13.65 -15.57 15.73
CA PHE A 52 13.07 -14.36 15.12
C PHE A 52 12.58 -13.39 16.18
N GLY A 53 11.71 -13.85 17.09
CA GLY A 53 11.22 -13.09 18.24
C GLY A 53 10.55 -11.77 17.89
N PHE A 54 9.74 -11.73 16.83
CA PHE A 54 8.98 -10.53 16.44
C PHE A 54 7.74 -10.37 17.31
N GLU A 55 7.96 -9.96 18.56
CA GLU A 55 6.92 -9.83 19.59
C GLU A 55 6.03 -8.59 19.40
N GLN A 56 6.55 -7.54 18.75
CA GLN A 56 5.85 -6.26 18.60
C GLN A 56 5.40 -6.04 17.16
N LEU A 57 4.09 -5.90 16.97
CA LEU A 57 3.51 -5.31 15.76
C LEU A 57 3.48 -3.79 15.94
N ILE A 58 4.16 -3.08 15.05
CA ILE A 58 4.30 -1.62 15.06
C ILE A 58 3.19 -0.95 14.27
N ASP A 59 2.89 -1.49 13.09
CA ASP A 59 1.91 -0.93 12.16
C ASP A 59 1.35 -2.01 11.24
N LEU A 60 0.10 -1.82 10.81
CA LEU A 60 -0.53 -2.60 9.74
C LEU A 60 -1.30 -1.63 8.84
N CYS A 61 -0.92 -1.60 7.57
CA CYS A 61 -1.50 -0.69 6.58
C CYS A 61 -1.93 -1.43 5.31
N GLY A 62 -3.03 -0.96 4.72
CA GLY A 62 -3.47 -1.33 3.38
C GLY A 62 -2.72 -0.52 2.33
N VAL A 63 -2.50 -1.12 1.17
CA VAL A 63 -1.90 -0.46 0.01
C VAL A 63 -2.74 -0.81 -1.22
N ASP A 64 -3.10 0.22 -1.97
CA ASP A 64 -3.75 0.10 -3.27
C ASP A 64 -2.72 0.38 -4.38
N PHE A 65 -2.41 -0.65 -5.16
CA PHE A 65 -1.46 -0.62 -6.28
C PHE A 65 -2.10 -0.22 -7.62
N LEU A 66 -3.35 0.26 -7.63
CA LEU A 66 -3.93 0.85 -8.84
C LEU A 66 -3.10 2.07 -9.30
N GLY A 67 -2.71 2.06 -10.57
CA GLY A 67 -1.82 3.06 -11.18
C GLY A 67 -0.37 2.94 -10.73
N TYR A 68 0.06 1.81 -10.14
CA TYR A 68 1.45 1.64 -9.72
C TYR A 68 2.39 1.60 -10.93
N GLY A 69 3.47 2.40 -10.88
CA GLY A 69 4.41 2.54 -11.99
C GLY A 69 3.97 3.51 -13.11
N SER A 70 2.71 3.93 -13.16
CA SER A 70 2.23 4.92 -14.14
C SER A 70 2.56 6.35 -13.71
N ASP A 71 3.00 7.19 -14.66
CA ASP A 71 3.15 8.63 -14.53
C ASP A 71 2.02 9.39 -15.26
N GLU A 72 1.88 10.68 -14.96
CA GLU A 72 0.94 11.60 -15.63
C GLU A 72 1.67 12.48 -16.68
N TRP A 73 2.94 12.19 -16.95
CA TRP A 73 3.84 13.04 -17.70
C TRP A 73 4.57 12.18 -18.71
N GLU A 74 4.21 12.28 -19.99
CA GLU A 74 4.96 11.61 -21.04
C GLU A 74 6.31 12.31 -21.23
N THR A 75 7.39 11.65 -20.80
CA THR A 75 8.76 12.14 -21.01
C THR A 75 9.45 11.51 -22.21
N VAL A 76 8.77 10.62 -22.94
CA VAL A 76 9.39 9.76 -23.97
C VAL A 76 9.33 10.42 -25.36
N ASP A 77 8.20 11.02 -25.74
CA ASP A 77 7.99 11.61 -27.07
C ASP A 77 8.04 13.16 -27.04
N VAL A 78 9.09 13.72 -26.42
CA VAL A 78 9.25 15.17 -26.36
C VAL A 78 9.86 15.67 -27.68
N SER A 79 9.11 16.44 -28.45
CA SER A 79 9.64 17.16 -29.61
C SER A 79 10.59 18.28 -29.17
N ASP A 80 11.73 18.45 -29.85
CA ASP A 80 12.71 19.53 -29.59
C ASP A 80 12.16 20.95 -29.87
N GLU A 81 10.98 21.06 -30.49
CA GLU A 81 10.33 22.31 -30.89
C GLU A 81 8.97 22.50 -30.21
N GLY A 82 8.92 22.54 -28.87
CA GLY A 82 7.67 22.79 -28.14
C GLY A 82 7.88 23.23 -26.69
N PHE A 83 7.37 24.42 -26.34
CA PHE A 83 7.43 24.93 -24.95
C PHE A 83 6.34 24.34 -24.03
N SER A 84 5.39 23.58 -24.59
CA SER A 84 4.39 22.84 -23.81
C SER A 84 4.93 21.45 -23.50
N ARG A 85 5.57 21.33 -22.34
CA ARG A 85 5.70 20.03 -21.69
C ARG A 85 4.29 19.48 -21.44
N GLY A 86 3.89 18.48 -22.23
CA GLY A 86 2.53 17.95 -22.29
C GLY A 86 2.10 17.36 -20.96
N VAL A 87 1.15 18.03 -20.31
CA VAL A 87 0.37 17.44 -19.23
C VAL A 87 -0.89 16.88 -19.88
N GLU A 88 -1.01 15.56 -20.02
CA GLU A 88 -2.32 14.95 -20.31
C GLU A 88 -3.15 14.96 -19.01
N GLY A 89 -3.83 16.08 -18.78
CA GLY A 89 -4.35 16.47 -17.47
C GLY A 89 -5.59 15.74 -16.94
N THR A 90 -6.00 14.62 -17.53
CA THR A 90 -7.34 14.06 -17.28
C THR A 90 -7.37 12.72 -16.54
N SER A 91 -6.25 12.01 -16.40
CA SER A 91 -6.26 10.58 -16.00
C SER A 91 -5.46 10.26 -14.73
N GLY A 92 -4.98 11.29 -14.03
CA GLY A 92 -4.17 11.16 -12.81
C GLY A 92 -4.97 10.85 -11.54
N PRO A 93 -4.39 10.18 -10.51
CA PRO A 93 -5.06 9.98 -9.23
C PRO A 93 -5.54 11.32 -8.63
N GLY A 94 -6.86 11.47 -8.46
CA GLY A 94 -7.48 12.67 -7.90
C GLY A 94 -7.81 13.79 -8.90
N ARG A 95 -7.63 13.59 -10.21
CA ARG A 95 -8.07 14.50 -11.29
C ARG A 95 -9.26 13.96 -12.10
N PHE A 96 -10.03 13.04 -11.53
CA PHE A 96 -11.18 12.43 -12.19
C PHE A 96 -12.45 12.63 -11.37
N ASN A 97 -13.58 12.68 -12.07
CA ASN A 97 -14.90 12.55 -11.46
C ASN A 97 -15.22 11.07 -11.25
N TRP A 98 -16.19 10.77 -10.38
CA TRP A 98 -16.58 9.38 -10.08
C TRP A 98 -16.86 8.52 -11.33
N GLU A 99 -17.47 9.11 -12.35
CA GLU A 99 -17.81 8.45 -13.62
C GLU A 99 -16.56 8.04 -14.42
N ASP A 100 -15.53 8.89 -14.40
CA ASP A 100 -14.28 8.76 -15.17
C ASP A 100 -13.15 8.09 -14.37
N ARG A 101 -13.48 7.42 -13.26
CA ARG A 101 -12.47 6.83 -12.38
C ARG A 101 -11.60 5.80 -13.11
N PRO A 102 -10.28 5.75 -12.83
CA PRO A 102 -9.37 4.83 -13.50
C PRO A 102 -9.76 3.38 -13.20
N ARG A 103 -9.96 2.60 -14.27
CA ARG A 103 -10.23 1.16 -14.21
C ARG A 103 -9.06 0.37 -14.79
N GLY A 104 -7.94 0.41 -14.08
CA GLY A 104 -6.82 -0.49 -14.33
C GLY A 104 -5.59 0.17 -14.94
N ASN A 105 -4.47 -0.08 -14.26
CA ASN A 105 -3.07 -0.15 -14.70
C ASN A 105 -2.28 -0.49 -13.43
N GLY A 106 -1.81 -1.72 -13.23
CA GLY A 106 -1.18 -2.14 -11.97
C GLY A 106 -0.95 -3.65 -11.92
N PRO A 107 -0.28 -4.16 -10.87
CA PRO A 107 -0.07 -5.61 -10.68
C PRO A 107 -1.39 -6.37 -10.61
N GLU A 108 -1.37 -7.66 -10.98
CA GLU A 108 -2.54 -8.54 -11.04
C GLU A 108 -3.38 -8.50 -9.74
N ARG A 109 -2.70 -8.35 -8.60
CA ARG A 109 -3.31 -8.13 -7.29
C ARG A 109 -3.19 -6.65 -6.89
N ARG A 110 -4.34 -5.97 -6.81
CA ARG A 110 -4.47 -4.54 -6.52
C ARG A 110 -4.19 -4.21 -5.07
N PHE A 111 -4.72 -5.00 -4.13
CA PHE A 111 -4.65 -4.69 -2.71
C PHE A 111 -3.57 -5.53 -2.01
N ALA A 112 -2.77 -4.88 -1.18
CA ALA A 112 -1.86 -5.56 -0.27
C ALA A 112 -2.03 -5.05 1.16
N VAL A 113 -1.80 -5.93 2.12
CA VAL A 113 -1.63 -5.58 3.53
C VAL A 113 -0.14 -5.64 3.84
N VAL A 114 0.40 -4.59 4.44
CA VAL A 114 1.78 -4.48 4.88
C VAL A 114 1.79 -4.38 6.40
N VAL A 115 2.61 -5.19 7.03
CA VAL A 115 2.80 -5.20 8.48
C VAL A 115 4.26 -4.89 8.80
N HIS A 116 4.45 -4.03 9.78
CA HIS A 116 5.76 -3.72 10.35
C HIS A 116 5.91 -4.40 11.69
N LEU A 117 6.90 -5.28 11.79
CA LEU A 117 7.22 -6.00 13.00
C LEU A 117 8.58 -5.57 13.55
N MET A 118 8.70 -5.62 14.88
CA MET A 118 9.92 -5.34 15.60
C MET A 118 10.22 -6.46 16.60
N SER A 119 11.46 -6.95 16.55
CA SER A 119 12.04 -7.83 17.56
C SER A 119 12.93 -6.99 18.46
N VAL A 120 12.54 -6.85 19.73
CA VAL A 120 13.33 -6.09 20.72
C VAL A 120 14.56 -6.89 21.13
N ARG A 121 14.44 -8.22 21.27
CA ARG A 121 15.53 -9.12 21.65
C ARG A 121 16.68 -9.11 20.65
N ASN A 122 16.33 -9.13 19.35
CA ASN A 122 17.31 -9.17 18.27
C ASN A 122 17.62 -7.77 17.70
N ASN A 123 16.90 -6.74 18.15
CA ASN A 123 16.93 -5.37 17.62
C ASN A 123 16.83 -5.34 16.07
N LYS A 124 15.84 -6.07 15.54
CA LYS A 124 15.59 -6.18 14.10
C LYS A 124 14.17 -5.74 13.76
N ARG A 125 14.02 -5.20 12.55
CA ARG A 125 12.73 -4.86 11.95
C ARG A 125 12.48 -5.75 10.75
N LEU A 126 11.23 -6.14 10.56
CA LEU A 126 10.79 -6.96 9.43
C LEU A 126 9.50 -6.37 8.89
N ARG A 127 9.44 -6.23 7.57
CA ARG A 127 8.22 -5.89 6.85
C ARG A 127 7.64 -7.15 6.25
N ILE A 128 6.40 -7.48 6.57
CA ILE A 128 5.68 -8.56 5.93
C ILE A 128 4.63 -7.95 5.00
N ARG A 129 4.49 -8.50 3.80
CA ARG A 129 3.49 -8.07 2.81
C ARG A 129 2.67 -9.27 2.35
N CYS A 130 1.37 -9.11 2.27
CA CYS A 130 0.47 -10.10 1.67
C CYS A 130 -0.46 -9.41 0.70
N PHE A 131 -0.53 -9.92 -0.53
CA PHE A 131 -1.50 -9.46 -1.52
C PHE A 131 -2.81 -10.22 -1.37
N ALA A 132 -3.94 -9.49 -1.38
CA ALA A 132 -5.26 -10.11 -1.40
C ALA A 132 -5.45 -10.94 -2.68
N ALA A 133 -6.20 -12.04 -2.57
CA ALA A 133 -6.41 -12.95 -3.70
C ALA A 133 -7.33 -12.35 -4.78
N ASP A 134 -8.37 -11.61 -4.37
CA ASP A 134 -9.33 -10.97 -5.26
C ASP A 134 -9.26 -9.43 -5.17
N ASN A 135 -9.50 -8.78 -6.30
CA ASN A 135 -9.56 -7.34 -6.45
C ASN A 135 -10.96 -6.78 -6.20
N GLY A 136 -12.02 -7.59 -6.40
CA GLY A 136 -13.40 -7.18 -6.16
C GLY A 136 -13.71 -7.13 -4.68
N LEU A 137 -13.50 -8.27 -4.00
CA LEU A 137 -13.60 -8.40 -2.56
C LEU A 137 -12.25 -8.81 -1.97
N PRO A 138 -11.37 -7.84 -1.61
CA PRO A 138 -10.07 -8.17 -1.05
C PRO A 138 -10.23 -8.74 0.37
N VAL A 139 -9.96 -10.04 0.52
CA VAL A 139 -9.97 -10.76 1.79
C VAL A 139 -8.56 -11.17 2.18
N VAL A 140 -8.20 -10.95 3.45
CA VAL A 140 -6.92 -11.39 4.05
C VAL A 140 -7.21 -11.95 5.46
N PRO A 141 -6.52 -13.00 5.94
CA PRO A 141 -6.69 -13.47 7.31
C PRO A 141 -6.28 -12.42 8.35
N SER A 142 -7.07 -12.29 9.42
CA SER A 142 -6.76 -11.43 10.56
C SER A 142 -5.51 -11.91 11.32
N LEU A 143 -4.73 -10.97 11.84
CA LEU A 143 -3.61 -11.21 12.73
C LEU A 143 -3.95 -10.91 14.20
N VAL A 144 -5.20 -10.60 14.55
CA VAL A 144 -5.59 -10.25 15.93
C VAL A 144 -5.24 -11.36 16.93
N ASP A 145 -5.39 -12.62 16.55
CA ASP A 145 -5.01 -13.77 17.39
C ASP A 145 -3.50 -13.85 17.64
N VAL A 146 -2.70 -13.31 16.72
CA VAL A 146 -1.23 -13.27 16.83
C VAL A 146 -0.77 -12.03 17.57
N TYR A 147 -1.34 -10.88 17.20
CA TYR A 147 -1.01 -9.56 17.72
C TYR A 147 -2.31 -8.83 18.07
N PRO A 148 -2.71 -8.78 19.35
CA PRO A 148 -3.96 -8.13 19.76
C PRO A 148 -4.08 -6.66 19.34
N VAL A 149 -2.94 -5.97 19.20
CA VAL A 149 -2.87 -4.57 18.72
C VAL A 149 -3.33 -4.41 17.27
N ALA A 150 -3.31 -5.48 16.46
CA ALA A 150 -3.76 -5.46 15.06
C ALA A 150 -5.24 -5.09 14.90
N ASN A 151 -6.07 -5.25 15.94
CA ASN A 151 -7.51 -5.01 15.88
C ASN A 151 -7.86 -3.61 15.33
N TRP A 152 -7.21 -2.56 15.85
CA TRP A 152 -7.49 -1.19 15.42
C TRP A 152 -6.97 -0.92 14.00
N PHE A 153 -5.79 -1.43 13.67
CA PHE A 153 -5.19 -1.26 12.35
C PHE A 153 -5.95 -2.01 11.25
N GLU A 154 -6.46 -3.21 11.54
CA GLU A 154 -7.30 -3.97 10.60
C GLU A 154 -8.62 -3.25 10.34
N ARG A 155 -9.22 -2.64 11.37
CA ARG A 155 -10.42 -1.79 11.21
C ARG A 155 -10.14 -0.54 10.40
N GLU A 156 -9.01 0.11 10.62
CA GLU A 156 -8.57 1.26 9.82
C GLU A 156 -8.39 0.87 8.35
N CYS A 157 -7.71 -0.26 8.09
CA CYS A 157 -7.51 -0.77 6.74
C CYS A 157 -8.83 -1.13 6.05
N PHE A 158 -9.78 -1.70 6.79
CA PHE A 158 -11.13 -1.94 6.28
C PHE A 158 -11.86 -0.63 5.95
N ASP A 159 -11.76 0.39 6.79
CA ASP A 159 -12.42 1.67 6.55
C ASP A 159 -11.84 2.42 5.34
N LEU A 160 -10.51 2.50 5.26
CA LEU A 160 -9.80 3.31 4.28
C LEU A 160 -9.62 2.63 2.92
N PHE A 161 -9.38 1.31 2.90
CA PHE A 161 -9.11 0.53 1.69
C PHE A 161 -10.19 -0.51 1.38
N GLY A 162 -11.06 -0.85 2.32
CA GLY A 162 -12.10 -1.88 2.14
C GLY A 162 -11.54 -3.29 2.07
N ILE A 163 -10.39 -3.54 2.69
CA ILE A 163 -9.82 -4.88 2.85
C ILE A 163 -10.53 -5.56 4.01
N VAL A 164 -11.11 -6.72 3.76
CA VAL A 164 -11.87 -7.51 4.73
C VAL A 164 -10.93 -8.49 5.43
N PHE A 165 -10.93 -8.48 6.76
CA PHE A 165 -10.13 -9.38 7.57
C PHE A 165 -10.96 -10.56 8.08
N GLU A 166 -10.64 -11.77 7.61
CA GLU A 166 -11.31 -12.99 8.06
C GLU A 166 -10.85 -13.37 9.47
N GLY A 167 -11.80 -13.64 10.37
CA GLY A 167 -11.51 -13.96 11.78
C GLY A 167 -11.42 -12.75 12.72
N HIS A 168 -11.60 -11.52 12.22
CA HIS A 168 -11.60 -10.33 13.09
C HIS A 168 -12.87 -10.27 13.98
N PRO A 169 -12.75 -9.92 15.28
CA PRO A 169 -13.88 -9.96 16.22
C PRO A 169 -14.96 -8.88 15.99
N ASP A 170 -14.59 -7.66 15.60
CA ASP A 170 -15.52 -6.53 15.37
C ASP A 170 -15.04 -5.64 14.21
N LEU A 171 -15.26 -6.10 12.97
CA LEU A 171 -14.82 -5.36 11.79
C LEU A 171 -15.87 -4.29 11.41
N ARG A 172 -15.58 -3.04 11.75
CA ARG A 172 -16.42 -1.87 11.42
C ARG A 172 -15.58 -0.62 11.22
N ARG A 173 -16.18 0.38 10.54
CA ARG A 173 -15.61 1.71 10.31
C ARG A 173 -15.16 2.37 11.61
N ILE A 174 -14.15 3.23 11.54
CA ILE A 174 -13.56 3.90 12.71
C ILE A 174 -13.14 5.35 12.46
N LEU A 175 -12.75 5.69 11.23
CA LEU A 175 -12.32 7.03 10.84
C LEU A 175 -13.38 7.77 10.02
N THR A 176 -14.12 7.05 9.17
CA THR A 176 -15.15 7.67 8.31
C THR A 176 -16.46 7.92 9.06
N ASP A 177 -17.26 8.85 8.54
CA ASP A 177 -18.60 9.12 9.06
C ASP A 177 -19.50 7.88 8.94
N TYR A 178 -20.50 7.77 9.80
CA TYR A 178 -21.36 6.59 9.93
C TYR A 178 -22.08 6.22 8.62
N GLY A 179 -22.46 7.23 7.82
CA GLY A 179 -23.14 7.07 6.54
C GLY A 179 -22.21 7.12 5.32
N PHE A 180 -20.89 7.10 5.51
CA PHE A 180 -19.94 7.29 4.42
C PHE A 180 -19.97 6.10 3.45
N VAL A 181 -20.16 6.37 2.16
CA VAL A 181 -20.20 5.36 1.11
C VAL A 181 -18.89 5.39 0.34
N GLY A 182 -18.15 4.28 0.40
CA GLY A 182 -16.84 4.14 -0.23
C GLY A 182 -15.69 4.03 0.77
N HIS A 183 -14.46 4.04 0.20
CA HIS A 183 -13.19 3.82 0.89
C HIS A 183 -12.20 4.91 0.44
N PRO A 184 -11.89 5.91 1.28
CA PRO A 184 -11.21 7.13 0.86
C PRO A 184 -9.83 6.96 0.23
N PHE A 185 -9.03 5.97 0.66
CA PHE A 185 -7.64 5.83 0.24
C PHE A 185 -7.46 4.94 -0.99
N ARG A 186 -8.55 4.45 -1.58
CA ARG A 186 -8.48 3.81 -2.88
C ARG A 186 -8.16 4.84 -3.96
N LYS A 187 -7.32 4.47 -4.93
CA LYS A 187 -6.89 5.37 -6.01
C LYS A 187 -7.98 5.67 -7.03
N ASP A 188 -9.08 4.92 -7.01
CA ASP A 188 -10.30 5.18 -7.78
C ASP A 188 -11.34 6.02 -7.02
N PHE A 189 -11.03 6.49 -5.81
CA PHE A 189 -11.88 7.39 -5.04
C PHE A 189 -11.45 8.86 -5.27
N PRO A 190 -12.39 9.78 -5.58
CA PRO A 190 -12.07 11.18 -5.83
C PRO A 190 -11.64 11.89 -4.53
N LEU A 191 -10.67 12.80 -4.63
CA LEU A 191 -10.09 13.49 -3.46
C LEU A 191 -11.13 14.31 -2.69
N THR A 192 -12.04 14.97 -3.41
CA THR A 192 -13.10 15.81 -2.82
C THR A 192 -14.21 14.96 -2.17
N GLY A 193 -14.28 13.66 -2.48
CA GLY A 193 -15.39 12.80 -2.13
C GLY A 193 -16.65 13.07 -2.96
N ASN A 194 -17.73 12.39 -2.59
CA ASN A 194 -19.01 12.46 -3.32
C ASN A 194 -20.03 13.38 -2.64
N VAL A 195 -19.89 13.62 -1.34
CA VAL A 195 -20.87 14.35 -0.53
C VAL A 195 -20.20 15.44 0.29
N GLU A 196 -20.84 16.60 0.35
CA GLU A 196 -20.53 17.70 1.26
C GLU A 196 -21.64 17.87 2.30
N VAL A 197 -21.31 18.48 3.43
CA VAL A 197 -22.25 18.73 4.51
C VAL A 197 -22.55 20.21 4.63
N ARG A 198 -23.83 20.57 4.72
CA ARG A 198 -24.26 21.94 5.05
C ARG A 198 -25.35 21.95 6.10
N TYR A 199 -25.45 23.05 6.85
CA TYR A 199 -26.56 23.27 7.76
C TYR A 199 -27.79 23.80 7.00
N ASP A 200 -28.93 23.15 7.18
CA ASP A 200 -30.21 23.59 6.64
C ASP A 200 -31.02 24.26 7.76
N ALA A 201 -31.23 25.58 7.63
CA ALA A 201 -31.93 26.38 8.63
C ALA A 201 -33.44 26.08 8.72
N GLU A 202 -34.06 25.64 7.63
CA GLU A 202 -35.48 25.28 7.60
C GLU A 202 -35.72 23.96 8.31
N ARG A 203 -34.87 22.97 8.01
CA ARG A 203 -34.93 21.63 8.62
C ARG A 203 -34.26 21.55 9.99
N LYS A 204 -33.51 22.58 10.38
CA LYS A 204 -32.71 22.66 11.62
C LYS A 204 -31.79 21.45 11.83
N ARG A 205 -31.18 20.96 10.74
CA ARG A 205 -30.28 19.80 10.77
C ARG A 205 -29.17 19.93 9.72
N VAL A 206 -28.11 19.16 9.91
CA VAL A 206 -27.07 18.99 8.88
C VAL A 206 -27.61 18.06 7.79
N VAL A 207 -27.45 18.46 6.53
CA VAL A 207 -27.83 17.70 5.35
C VAL A 207 -26.60 17.36 4.52
N TYR A 208 -26.65 16.20 3.86
CA TYR A 208 -25.62 15.75 2.92
C TYR A 208 -26.09 16.05 1.51
N GLU A 209 -25.26 16.74 0.73
CA GLU A 209 -25.55 17.10 -0.67
C GLU A 209 -24.37 16.68 -1.56
N PRO A 210 -24.58 16.47 -2.87
CA PRO A 210 -23.48 16.21 -3.79
C PRO A 210 -22.47 17.35 -3.78
N VAL A 211 -21.18 17.01 -3.86
CA VAL A 211 -20.08 17.99 -3.89
C VAL A 211 -20.23 18.94 -5.07
N SER A 212 -20.07 20.24 -4.81
CA SER A 212 -20.08 21.30 -5.82
C SER A 212 -18.67 21.74 -6.27
N ILE A 213 -17.63 21.28 -5.57
CA ILE A 213 -16.24 21.72 -5.76
C ILE A 213 -15.57 20.94 -6.90
N GLU A 214 -15.03 21.66 -7.88
CA GLU A 214 -14.21 21.06 -8.93
C GLU A 214 -12.82 20.64 -8.41
N PRO A 215 -12.35 19.43 -8.74
CA PRO A 215 -11.05 18.95 -8.29
C PRO A 215 -9.93 19.73 -8.97
N ARG A 216 -9.14 20.48 -8.17
CA ARG A 216 -7.97 21.23 -8.65
C ARG A 216 -6.68 20.66 -8.06
N VAL A 217 -5.98 19.83 -8.84
CA VAL A 217 -4.65 19.35 -8.46
C VAL A 217 -3.58 20.29 -9.05
N GLY A 218 -2.76 20.88 -8.19
CA GLY A 218 -1.75 21.88 -8.59
C GLY A 218 -0.46 21.28 -9.15
N VAL A 219 -0.15 20.02 -8.84
CA VAL A 219 1.11 19.36 -9.20
C VAL A 219 0.80 17.99 -9.82
N PRO A 220 1.27 17.68 -11.04
CA PRO A 220 1.08 16.37 -11.65
C PRO A 220 1.96 15.30 -11.00
N ARG A 221 1.54 14.03 -11.09
CA ARG A 221 2.37 12.89 -10.68
C ARG A 221 3.48 12.67 -11.71
N VAL A 222 4.73 12.86 -11.29
CA VAL A 222 5.91 12.59 -12.12
C VAL A 222 6.72 11.48 -11.48
N VAL A 223 6.89 10.36 -12.19
CA VAL A 223 7.88 9.34 -11.83
C VAL A 223 9.17 9.75 -12.51
N ARG A 224 10.18 10.14 -11.72
CA ARG A 224 11.50 10.48 -12.27
C ARG A 224 12.42 9.31 -12.07
N GLU A 225 13.00 8.81 -13.14
CA GLU A 225 14.23 8.04 -13.02
C GLU A 225 15.37 8.99 -12.64
N ASP A 226 16.17 8.65 -11.63
CA ASP A 226 17.29 9.49 -11.19
C ASP A 226 18.40 9.43 -12.23
N SER A 227 18.38 10.40 -13.16
CA SER A 227 19.35 10.50 -14.27
C SER A 227 20.79 10.74 -13.81
N ARG A 228 21.02 11.11 -12.54
CA ARG A 228 22.38 11.30 -11.98
C ARG A 228 23.22 10.04 -12.08
N TRP A 229 22.60 8.87 -11.92
CA TRP A 229 23.30 7.58 -11.98
C TRP A 229 23.39 7.02 -13.40
N GLN A 230 22.49 7.42 -14.31
CA GLN A 230 22.53 7.04 -15.72
C GLN A 230 23.63 7.79 -16.48
N GLN A 231 23.86 9.07 -16.16
CA GLN A 231 24.99 9.84 -16.70
C GLN A 231 26.33 9.28 -16.20
N ALA A 232 26.45 8.98 -14.91
CA ALA A 232 27.65 8.39 -14.34
C ALA A 232 27.98 7.00 -14.90
N ALA A 233 26.99 6.21 -15.30
CA ALA A 233 27.19 4.91 -15.97
C ALA A 233 27.63 5.07 -17.43
N THR A 234 27.10 6.06 -18.14
CA THR A 234 27.46 6.37 -19.53
C THR A 234 28.86 7.02 -19.63
N GLU A 235 29.29 7.73 -18.60
CA GLU A 235 30.61 8.37 -18.51
C GLU A 235 31.74 7.43 -18.03
N GLN A 236 31.43 6.18 -17.63
CA GLN A 236 32.46 5.19 -17.34
C GLN A 236 33.11 4.72 -18.65
N PRO A 237 34.45 4.86 -18.81
CA PRO A 237 35.12 4.36 -20.00
C PRO A 237 34.95 2.85 -20.10
N SER A 238 34.63 2.35 -21.30
CA SER A 238 34.71 0.92 -21.62
C SER A 238 36.08 0.41 -21.15
N LYS A 239 36.10 -0.55 -20.23
CA LYS A 239 37.33 -1.26 -19.90
C LYS A 239 37.59 -2.24 -21.04
N ASP A 240 38.30 -1.75 -22.06
CA ASP A 240 39.04 -2.58 -23.02
C ASP A 240 40.39 -3.00 -22.41
#